data_AF-A0A2Z3QZF6-F1
#
_entry.id   AF-A0A2Z3QZF6-F1
#
_cell.length_a   1.000
_cell.length_b   1.000
_cell.length_c   1.000
_cell.angle_alpha   90.00
_cell.angle_beta   90.00
_cell.angle_gamma   90.00
#
_symmetry.space_group_name_H-M   'P 1'
#
loop_
_entity.id
_entity.type
_entity.pdbx_description
1 polymer ?
#
loop_
_entity_poly.entity_id
_entity_poly.type
_entity_poly.pdbx_seq_one_letter_code
_entity_poly.pdbx_strand_id
1 'polypeptide(L)'
;MRARAAMLAILSVLLALGAVWATHQGPVPMPVIPRAPGHCVLPTATMRRTHMMLLRAVREEIVRHDARDTRFQLTHCVACHVQYTAAGRPIPVNAPGQFCATCHTYVGVHLDCFACHAAVPRSPFKMGDIGGSNAVQAAFRIPRALRGRFRAGRTGGGR
;
A
#
# COMPACT_ATOMS: atom_id res chain seq x y z
N MET A 1 1.61 52.27 -25.98
CA MET A 1 2.89 51.99 -25.19
C MET A 1 2.56 51.38 -23.83
N ARG A 2 1.34 51.42 -23.44
CA ARG A 2 0.86 50.86 -22.15
C ARG A 2 0.43 49.40 -22.33
N ALA A 3 0.08 49.06 -23.57
CA ALA A 3 -0.40 47.68 -23.88
C ALA A 3 0.79 46.75 -24.18
N ARG A 4 1.90 47.28 -24.62
CA ARG A 4 3.15 46.51 -24.89
C ARG A 4 3.94 46.29 -23.60
N ALA A 5 3.80 47.23 -22.65
CA ALA A 5 4.45 47.09 -21.32
C ALA A 5 3.66 46.11 -20.43
N ALA A 6 2.38 46.06 -20.67
CA ALA A 6 1.54 45.11 -19.91
C ALA A 6 1.68 43.69 -20.45
N MET A 7 1.93 43.55 -21.72
CA MET A 7 2.11 42.21 -22.34
C MET A 7 3.51 41.65 -22.03
N LEU A 8 4.51 42.50 -21.93
CA LEU A 8 5.88 42.02 -21.58
C LEU A 8 5.96 41.67 -20.10
N ALA A 9 5.16 42.29 -19.27
CA ALA A 9 5.14 41.97 -17.83
C ALA A 9 4.40 40.64 -17.57
N ILE A 10 3.41 40.39 -18.31
CA ILE A 10 2.65 39.11 -18.15
C ILE A 10 3.49 37.95 -18.69
N LEU A 11 4.20 38.13 -19.75
CA LEU A 11 5.06 37.05 -20.30
C LEU A 11 6.25 36.78 -19.37
N SER A 12 6.74 37.81 -18.74
CA SER A 12 7.84 37.62 -17.77
C SER A 12 7.36 36.87 -16.52
N VAL A 13 6.16 37.13 -16.11
CA VAL A 13 5.60 36.40 -14.94
C VAL A 13 5.29 34.95 -15.32
N LEU A 14 4.83 34.75 -16.53
CA LEU A 14 4.53 33.38 -16.95
C LEU A 14 5.81 32.57 -17.16
N LEU A 15 6.86 33.18 -17.63
CA LEU A 15 8.15 32.48 -17.81
C LEU A 15 8.80 32.21 -16.45
N ALA A 16 8.63 33.10 -15.52
CA ALA A 16 9.16 32.87 -14.16
C ALA A 16 8.34 31.79 -13.43
N LEU A 17 7.09 31.70 -13.69
CA LEU A 17 6.27 30.62 -13.07
C LEU A 17 6.56 29.27 -13.72
N GLY A 18 6.88 29.16 -15.00
CA GLY A 18 7.26 27.90 -15.69
C GLY A 18 8.60 27.36 -15.19
N ALA A 19 9.56 28.18 -14.81
CA ALA A 19 10.88 27.73 -14.32
C ALA A 19 10.79 27.17 -12.90
N VAL A 20 9.79 27.50 -12.08
CA VAL A 20 9.58 26.99 -10.70
C VAL A 20 8.95 25.59 -10.77
N TRP A 21 8.20 25.18 -11.79
CA TRP A 21 7.58 23.83 -11.89
C TRP A 21 8.62 22.80 -12.33
N ALA A 22 9.74 23.24 -13.00
CA ALA A 22 10.74 22.27 -13.51
C ALA A 22 11.70 21.86 -12.40
N THR A 23 11.59 22.42 -11.19
CA THR A 23 12.54 22.05 -10.11
C THR A 23 11.80 21.23 -9.04
N HIS A 24 10.45 20.83 -9.25
CA HIS A 24 9.77 20.09 -8.17
C HIS A 24 9.60 18.62 -8.54
N GLN A 25 10.45 18.10 -9.45
CA GLN A 25 10.23 16.66 -9.66
C GLN A 25 11.34 15.86 -8.96
N GLY A 26 11.55 15.95 -7.65
CA GLY A 26 12.51 15.09 -6.91
C GLY A 26 11.79 13.89 -6.29
N PRO A 27 12.60 12.75 -5.97
CA PRO A 27 12.06 11.51 -5.39
C PRO A 27 11.14 11.78 -4.20
N VAL A 28 9.92 11.18 -4.21
CA VAL A 28 8.97 11.28 -3.09
C VAL A 28 9.56 10.58 -1.86
N PRO A 29 9.78 11.43 -0.81
CA PRO A 29 10.30 10.81 0.41
C PRO A 29 9.45 9.61 0.86
N MET A 30 10.15 8.45 1.09
CA MET A 30 9.44 7.22 1.52
C MET A 30 9.50 7.09 3.04
N PRO A 31 8.36 6.61 3.57
CA PRO A 31 8.38 6.44 5.04
C PRO A 31 9.19 5.21 5.45
N VAL A 32 9.73 5.34 6.64
CA VAL A 32 10.35 4.11 7.20
C VAL A 32 9.23 3.22 7.78
N ILE A 33 9.07 2.00 7.16
CA ILE A 33 7.95 1.11 7.55
C ILE A 33 8.55 -0.11 8.27
N PRO A 34 7.95 -0.36 9.45
CA PRO A 34 8.45 -1.57 10.15
C PRO A 34 8.24 -2.84 9.31
N ARG A 35 9.28 -3.68 9.34
CA ARG A 35 9.19 -4.89 8.48
C ARG A 35 8.68 -6.08 9.32
N ALA A 36 7.83 -6.80 8.60
CA ALA A 36 7.37 -8.04 9.25
C ALA A 36 8.36 -9.18 8.98
N PRO A 37 8.50 -10.13 9.88
CA PRO A 37 9.41 -11.28 9.67
C PRO A 37 8.90 -12.21 8.58
N GLY A 38 9.80 -12.97 7.84
CA GLY A 38 9.38 -13.96 6.82
C GLY A 38 9.34 -13.33 5.41
N HIS A 39 8.54 -14.18 4.51
CA HIS A 39 8.47 -13.72 3.10
C HIS A 39 7.19 -12.90 2.90
N CYS A 40 7.46 -11.84 2.02
CA CYS A 40 6.31 -10.95 1.75
C CYS A 40 5.30 -11.66 0.84
N VAL A 41 4.04 -11.34 1.04
CA VAL A 41 2.95 -12.02 0.29
C VAL A 41 2.99 -11.58 -1.18
N LEU A 42 3.56 -10.37 -1.42
CA LEU A 42 3.77 -9.88 -2.80
C LEU A 42 4.87 -8.82 -2.79
N PRO A 43 5.40 -8.60 -4.05
CA PRO A 43 6.42 -7.53 -4.11
C PRO A 43 5.85 -6.18 -3.62
N THR A 44 6.67 -5.36 -3.04
CA THR A 44 6.22 -4.07 -2.45
C THR A 44 5.57 -3.18 -3.52
N ALA A 45 6.17 -3.19 -4.67
CA ALA A 45 5.60 -2.31 -5.71
C ALA A 45 4.17 -2.75 -6.08
N THR A 46 3.98 -3.98 -6.05
CA THR A 46 2.62 -4.49 -6.37
C THR A 46 1.64 -4.17 -5.24
N MET A 47 2.08 -4.36 -3.98
CA MET A 47 1.16 -4.08 -2.85
C MET A 47 0.80 -2.58 -2.82
N ARG A 48 1.62 -1.72 -3.19
CA ARG A 48 1.33 -0.27 -3.18
C ARG A 48 0.27 0.09 -4.23
N ARG A 49 0.23 -0.71 -5.23
CA ARG A 49 -0.70 -0.33 -6.33
C ARG A 49 -2.04 -1.04 -6.17
N THR A 50 -1.88 -2.21 -5.46
CA THR A 50 -3.12 -3.02 -5.63
C THR A 50 -3.67 -3.37 -4.25
N HIS A 51 -3.10 -2.83 -3.21
CA HIS A 51 -3.41 -3.26 -1.83
C HIS A 51 -4.91 -3.13 -1.57
N MET A 52 -5.53 -2.07 -1.81
CA MET A 52 -6.96 -1.91 -1.46
C MET A 52 -7.85 -2.71 -2.41
N MET A 53 -7.45 -2.85 -3.55
CA MET A 53 -8.23 -3.70 -4.48
C MET A 53 -8.25 -5.15 -4.00
N LEU A 54 -7.13 -5.51 -3.52
CA LEU A 54 -7.05 -6.91 -3.04
C LEU A 54 -7.95 -7.10 -1.82
N LEU A 55 -7.92 -6.11 -0.93
CA LEU A 55 -8.73 -6.26 0.29
C LEU A 55 -10.22 -6.24 -0.05
N ARG A 56 -10.60 -5.52 -0.98
CA ARG A 56 -12.02 -5.47 -1.38
C ARG A 56 -12.45 -6.79 -2.05
N ALA A 57 -11.59 -7.21 -2.89
CA ALA A 57 -11.95 -8.47 -3.58
C ALA A 57 -12.10 -9.62 -2.59
N VAL A 58 -11.12 -9.66 -1.66
CA VAL A 58 -11.22 -10.77 -0.71
C VAL A 58 -12.48 -10.58 0.15
N ARG A 59 -12.79 -9.41 0.54
CA ARG A 59 -14.05 -9.16 1.27
C ARG A 59 -15.26 -9.69 0.49
N GLU A 60 -15.34 -9.35 -0.74
CA GLU A 60 -16.46 -9.83 -1.56
C GLU A 60 -16.51 -11.37 -1.60
N GLU A 61 -15.38 -11.92 -1.72
CA GLU A 61 -15.37 -13.39 -1.85
C GLU A 61 -15.79 -14.06 -0.53
N ILE A 62 -15.36 -13.45 0.52
CA ILE A 62 -15.66 -14.12 1.81
C ILE A 62 -17.12 -13.86 2.18
N VAL A 63 -17.56 -12.62 1.97
CA VAL A 63 -18.90 -12.26 2.46
C VAL A 63 -19.97 -12.74 1.48
N ARG A 64 -19.67 -12.70 0.25
CA ARG A 64 -20.77 -12.99 -0.70
C ARG A 64 -20.66 -14.42 -1.22
N HIS A 65 -19.43 -14.86 -1.06
CA HIS A 65 -19.33 -16.20 -1.72
C HIS A 65 -18.85 -17.24 -0.72
N ASP A 66 -18.87 -16.88 0.49
CA ASP A 66 -18.55 -17.81 1.58
C ASP A 66 -17.19 -18.50 1.36
N ALA A 67 -16.22 -17.75 0.85
CA ALA A 67 -14.85 -18.31 0.70
C ALA A 67 -14.12 -18.28 2.05
N ARG A 68 -13.33 -19.29 2.46
CA ARG A 68 -12.77 -19.44 3.83
C ARG A 68 -11.24 -19.51 3.77
N ASP A 69 -10.61 -19.23 2.62
CA ASP A 69 -9.14 -19.41 2.69
C ASP A 69 -8.48 -18.51 1.63
N THR A 70 -8.34 -17.22 2.14
CA THR A 70 -7.57 -16.35 1.21
C THR A 70 -6.28 -15.85 1.87
N ARG A 71 -5.19 -16.21 1.33
CA ARG A 71 -3.88 -15.75 1.83
C ARG A 71 -3.87 -14.23 2.04
N PHE A 72 -4.92 -13.52 1.50
CA PHE A 72 -4.86 -12.04 1.58
C PHE A 72 -5.94 -11.52 2.54
N GLN A 73 -6.32 -12.40 3.46
CA GLN A 73 -7.35 -11.95 4.43
C GLN A 73 -6.73 -10.94 5.41
N LEU A 74 -7.58 -10.07 5.80
CA LEU A 74 -7.12 -8.99 6.70
C LEU A 74 -6.52 -9.58 7.98
N THR A 75 -7.04 -10.69 8.48
CA THR A 75 -6.50 -11.27 9.74
C THR A 75 -5.06 -11.77 9.53
N HIS A 76 -4.76 -12.24 8.35
CA HIS A 76 -3.38 -12.69 8.09
C HIS A 76 -2.41 -11.52 7.99
N CYS A 77 -2.92 -10.48 7.36
CA CYS A 77 -2.03 -9.29 7.28
C CYS A 77 -1.73 -8.75 8.68
N VAL A 78 -2.75 -8.69 9.59
CA VAL A 78 -2.55 -8.18 10.96
C VAL A 78 -1.60 -9.12 11.73
N ALA A 79 -1.75 -10.34 11.50
CA ALA A 79 -0.93 -11.33 12.24
C ALA A 79 0.56 -11.22 11.86
N CYS A 80 0.81 -10.94 10.60
CA CYS A 80 2.24 -10.88 10.20
C CYS A 80 2.82 -9.48 10.49
N HIS A 81 1.98 -8.49 10.51
CA HIS A 81 2.54 -7.12 10.59
C HIS A 81 2.41 -6.59 12.00
N VAL A 82 2.02 -7.50 12.89
CA VAL A 82 1.89 -7.03 14.28
C VAL A 82 3.29 -7.04 14.92
N GLN A 83 3.57 -5.99 15.61
CA GLN A 83 4.80 -5.95 16.44
C GLN A 83 4.45 -6.16 17.91
N TYR A 84 5.58 -6.54 18.64
CA TYR A 84 5.33 -6.84 20.07
C TYR A 84 6.27 -6.01 20.94
N THR A 85 5.75 -5.65 22.13
CA THR A 85 6.63 -4.96 23.09
C THR A 85 7.63 -5.95 23.69
N ALA A 86 8.54 -5.38 24.45
CA ALA A 86 9.55 -6.25 25.10
C ALA A 86 8.89 -7.27 26.04
N ALA A 87 7.77 -6.94 26.56
CA ALA A 87 7.03 -7.82 27.48
C ALA A 87 6.16 -8.82 26.73
N GLY A 88 6.25 -8.71 25.36
CA GLY A 88 5.58 -9.74 24.52
C GLY A 88 4.11 -9.40 24.27
N ARG A 89 3.69 -8.15 24.49
CA ARG A 89 2.29 -7.75 24.20
C ARG A 89 2.18 -7.15 22.79
N PRO A 90 1.08 -7.63 22.06
CA PRO A 90 0.93 -7.07 20.71
C PRO A 90 0.61 -5.57 20.73
N ILE A 91 1.33 -4.89 19.84
CA ILE A 91 1.00 -3.46 19.62
C ILE A 91 0.01 -3.34 18.45
N PRO A 92 -1.06 -2.62 18.63
CA PRO A 92 -2.05 -2.48 17.54
C PRO A 92 -1.41 -1.95 16.25
N VAL A 93 -1.75 -2.56 15.14
CA VAL A 93 -1.12 -2.23 13.84
C VAL A 93 -1.52 -0.82 13.41
N ASN A 94 -2.63 -0.27 13.97
CA ASN A 94 -3.02 1.11 13.62
C ASN A 94 -2.42 2.13 14.59
N ALA A 95 -1.57 1.70 15.53
CA ALA A 95 -0.88 2.65 16.42
C ALA A 95 0.26 3.37 15.69
N PRO A 96 0.62 4.60 16.21
CA PRO A 96 1.72 5.36 15.58
C PRO A 96 3.00 4.52 15.51
N GLY A 97 3.53 4.56 14.28
CA GLY A 97 4.85 3.86 14.17
C GLY A 97 4.68 2.40 13.74
N GLN A 98 3.38 1.97 13.68
CA GLN A 98 3.17 0.58 13.24
C GLN A 98 2.85 0.54 11.74
N PHE A 99 2.99 -0.57 11.13
CA PHE A 99 3.00 -0.67 9.66
C PHE A 99 1.78 0.02 9.05
N CYS A 100 0.53 -0.37 9.49
CA CYS A 100 -0.68 0.17 8.82
C CYS A 100 -0.78 1.69 9.03
N ALA A 101 -0.45 2.16 10.21
CA ALA A 101 -0.59 3.60 10.50
C ALA A 101 0.44 4.41 9.69
N THR A 102 1.64 3.93 9.61
CA THR A 102 2.69 4.68 8.90
C THR A 102 2.37 4.80 7.41
N CYS A 103 1.90 3.68 6.88
CA CYS A 103 1.63 3.76 5.42
C CYS A 103 0.38 4.61 5.15
N HIS A 104 -0.57 4.57 5.97
CA HIS A 104 -1.82 5.31 5.71
C HIS A 104 -1.64 6.80 6.02
N THR A 105 -0.77 6.99 6.93
CA THR A 105 -0.41 8.41 7.12
C THR A 105 0.35 8.96 5.91
N TYR A 106 1.20 8.14 5.41
CA TYR A 106 2.01 8.57 4.26
C TYR A 106 1.15 8.80 3.01
N VAL A 107 0.13 7.99 2.83
CA VAL A 107 -0.60 8.13 1.54
C VAL A 107 -1.83 9.01 1.77
N GLY A 108 -1.97 9.49 3.01
CA GLY A 108 -3.02 10.48 3.33
C GLY A 108 -4.42 9.86 3.35
N VAL A 109 -4.46 8.59 3.81
CA VAL A 109 -5.76 7.92 3.87
C VAL A 109 -6.06 7.59 5.34
N HIS A 110 -7.39 7.86 5.59
CA HIS A 110 -7.81 7.55 6.98
C HIS A 110 -8.03 6.05 7.15
N LEU A 111 -7.39 5.55 8.21
CA LEU A 111 -7.51 4.11 8.51
C LEU A 111 -8.64 3.88 9.53
N ASP A 112 -9.88 3.53 9.05
CA ASP A 112 -11.02 3.46 10.02
C ASP A 112 -11.50 2.01 10.17
N CYS A 113 -10.87 1.11 9.48
CA CYS A 113 -11.30 -0.31 9.57
C CYS A 113 -11.27 -0.78 11.03
N PHE A 114 -10.43 -0.14 11.82
CA PHE A 114 -10.20 -0.74 13.15
C PHE A 114 -11.01 0.02 14.21
N ALA A 115 -11.90 0.82 13.69
CA ALA A 115 -12.87 1.39 14.65
C ALA A 115 -13.80 0.32 15.21
N CYS A 116 -13.93 -0.65 14.31
CA CYS A 116 -14.79 -1.76 14.79
C CYS A 116 -14.02 -3.09 14.73
N HIS A 117 -12.93 -3.15 13.96
CA HIS A 117 -12.23 -4.43 13.81
C HIS A 117 -10.99 -4.44 14.70
N ALA A 118 -10.74 -5.66 15.15
CA ALA A 118 -9.57 -5.81 16.04
C ALA A 118 -8.26 -5.43 15.31
N ALA A 119 -7.42 -4.70 16.07
CA ALA A 119 -6.15 -4.26 15.44
C ALA A 119 -4.98 -5.11 15.93
N VAL A 120 -5.29 -6.05 16.69
CA VAL A 120 -4.27 -7.04 17.08
C VAL A 120 -4.85 -8.44 16.91
N PRO A 121 -3.98 -9.41 16.75
CA PRO A 121 -4.49 -10.77 16.54
C PRO A 121 -5.18 -11.32 17.79
N ARG A 122 -6.29 -12.08 17.63
CA ARG A 122 -7.08 -12.65 18.75
C ARG A 122 -6.44 -13.94 19.25
N SER A 123 -5.44 -14.59 18.50
CA SER A 123 -4.68 -15.77 18.98
C SER A 123 -3.24 -15.71 18.45
N PRO A 124 -2.26 -16.20 19.34
CA PRO A 124 -0.89 -16.19 18.80
C PRO A 124 -0.81 -16.87 17.43
N PHE A 125 -0.60 -15.99 16.42
CA PHE A 125 -0.45 -16.44 15.01
C PHE A 125 0.52 -17.62 14.93
N LYS A 126 0.05 -18.86 14.64
CA LYS A 126 0.95 -19.96 14.23
C LYS A 126 1.09 -19.99 12.69
N MET A 127 2.33 -19.55 12.24
CA MET A 127 2.70 -19.54 10.80
C MET A 127 2.03 -20.69 10.06
N GLY A 128 1.48 -21.80 10.70
CA GLY A 128 0.78 -22.95 10.08
C GLY A 128 -0.71 -22.65 9.82
N ASP A 129 -1.19 -21.52 10.25
CA ASP A 129 -2.62 -21.16 10.13
C ASP A 129 -2.86 -20.35 8.86
N ILE A 130 -1.72 -19.99 8.04
CA ILE A 130 -1.93 -19.30 6.75
C ILE A 130 -2.19 -20.36 5.67
N GLY A 131 -3.23 -21.25 5.83
CA GLY A 131 -3.64 -22.19 4.76
C GLY A 131 -4.01 -21.46 3.47
N GLY A 132 -3.05 -21.21 2.43
CA GLY A 132 -3.45 -20.68 1.09
C GLY A 132 -3.68 -21.82 0.09
N SER A 133 -4.91 -22.48 -0.01
CA SER A 133 -5.17 -23.35 -1.19
C SER A 133 -5.16 -22.53 -2.49
N ASN A 134 -4.28 -22.86 -3.48
CA ASN A 134 -4.13 -22.56 -4.92
C ASN A 134 -5.45 -22.16 -5.58
N ALA A 135 -6.63 -22.10 -4.97
CA ALA A 135 -7.93 -21.96 -5.67
C ALA A 135 -8.32 -20.48 -5.76
N VAL A 136 -7.68 -19.48 -5.04
CA VAL A 136 -7.97 -18.03 -5.27
C VAL A 136 -6.81 -17.42 -6.06
N GLN A 137 -5.53 -18.13 -6.17
CA GLN A 137 -4.56 -17.67 -7.20
C GLN A 137 -5.18 -17.67 -8.61
N ALA A 138 -6.14 -18.61 -8.70
CA ALA A 138 -6.72 -18.79 -10.05
C ALA A 138 -7.81 -17.75 -10.31
N ALA A 139 -8.38 -17.10 -9.18
CA ALA A 139 -9.43 -16.06 -9.32
C ALA A 139 -8.82 -14.66 -9.39
N PHE A 140 -7.47 -14.51 -8.99
CA PHE A 140 -6.75 -13.23 -9.18
C PHE A 140 -6.02 -13.24 -10.53
N ARG A 141 -6.41 -14.11 -11.56
CA ARG A 141 -5.95 -13.74 -12.93
C ARG A 141 -6.18 -12.25 -13.20
N ILE A 142 -5.52 -11.32 -12.46
CA ILE A 142 -5.43 -9.94 -12.95
C ILE A 142 -6.27 -9.78 -14.23
N PRO A 143 -7.44 -9.25 -14.30
CA PRO A 143 -8.16 -9.01 -15.56
C PRO A 143 -7.19 -8.77 -16.73
N ARG A 144 -7.07 -9.72 -17.70
CA ARG A 144 -6.34 -9.46 -18.98
C ARG A 144 -6.24 -7.96 -19.26
N ALA A 145 -7.07 -7.15 -18.71
CA ALA A 145 -7.05 -5.69 -18.98
C ALA A 145 -5.97 -4.99 -18.15
N LEU A 146 -5.45 -5.68 -17.13
CA LEU A 146 -4.36 -5.08 -16.32
C LEU A 146 -3.03 -5.80 -16.57
N ARG A 147 -2.93 -6.76 -17.55
CA ARG A 147 -1.74 -7.53 -17.97
C ARG A 147 -0.95 -6.76 -19.03
N GLY A 148 -1.43 -5.53 -19.47
CA GLY A 148 -0.70 -4.79 -20.52
C GLY A 148 -0.05 -3.53 -19.96
N ARG A 149 0.03 -3.42 -18.60
CA ARG A 149 0.73 -2.19 -18.13
C ARG A 149 1.84 -2.58 -17.14
N PHE A 150 2.13 -3.93 -17.03
CA PHE A 150 3.31 -4.26 -16.21
C PHE A 150 4.33 -4.99 -17.09
N ARG A 151 4.66 -4.40 -18.35
CA ARG A 151 5.95 -4.78 -18.99
C ARG A 151 7.10 -4.61 -18.01
N ALA A 152 7.31 -5.64 -17.12
CA ALA A 152 8.66 -6.17 -16.83
C ALA A 152 9.75 -5.25 -17.39
N GLY A 153 9.85 -3.95 -16.91
CA GLY A 153 11.13 -3.23 -16.99
C GLY A 153 12.28 -4.04 -16.38
N ARG A 154 12.84 -5.05 -17.08
CA ARG A 154 14.26 -5.23 -17.46
C ARG A 154 15.19 -4.84 -16.30
N THR A 155 15.62 -5.81 -15.41
CA THR A 155 16.94 -6.23 -14.90
C THR A 155 17.85 -5.02 -14.68
N GLY A 156 17.94 -4.51 -13.44
CA GLY A 156 19.36 -4.17 -13.14
C GLY A 156 19.64 -4.30 -11.64
N GLY A 157 20.10 -5.51 -11.10
CA GLY A 157 21.40 -5.91 -10.51
C GLY A 157 22.09 -4.76 -9.78
N GLY A 158 21.92 -4.70 -8.38
CA GLY A 158 23.22 -4.33 -7.74
C GLY A 158 23.06 -4.28 -6.22
N ARG A 159 23.57 -5.33 -5.61
CA ARG A 159 24.37 -5.61 -4.39
C ARG A 159 23.90 -4.76 -3.21
#